data_AF-A0A7C3TH91-F1
#
_entry.id   AF-A0A7C3TH91-F1
#
_cell.length_a   1.000
_cell.length_b   1.000
_cell.length_c   1.000
_cell.angle_alpha   90.00
_cell.angle_beta   90.00
_cell.angle_gamma   90.00
#
_symmetry.space_group_name_H-M   'P 1'
#
loop_
_entity.id
_entity.type
_entity.pdbx_description
1 polymer ?
#
loop_
_entity_poly.entity_id
_entity_poly.type
_entity_poly.pdbx_seq_one_letter_code
_entity_poly.pdbx_strand_id
1 'polypeptide(L)'
;MKENSELKEKAMAQEPQEYQYDPDTINLIAYLLQGRSLVDFFGPTIKTHEDFVALLAANGYDIRNQLQANKLRKIEEEAIYFVEKMLKQLKEKGYLAGDINPEIDESLLIASMKEIFLIAAGTHPEAKNLHPMVQKQACIILKVIFIIAYMEGKVELMLQDSAYDTLQELLDNNFREIKDKNGSHFELIPKHERRLPKINIKTVYSSKKSRESIIRKLLSKDEVTSATITDYVRARIITETPLDILRLLYVLVKENRIPWNLSLSKSPKQQYFDLENLKRIMDDAETADQFVQTLMKNPYIVEGLTFKKRKKKDRNDNEASNENFVCLSWVFEIPVEVEINGKQTFIYYPVELQLADEERAKRNGWRKSAEKITEASHDKYEEGILCRVGARVRAAVDRIMAEIKNVDK
;
A
#
# COMPACT_ATOMS: atom_id res chain seq x y z
N MET A 1 48.38 -9.69 -21.22
CA MET A 1 48.50 -8.35 -21.86
C MET A 1 48.14 -8.36 -23.35
N LYS A 2 48.51 -9.38 -24.15
CA LYS A 2 48.13 -9.49 -25.58
C LYS A 2 46.63 -9.78 -25.84
N GLU A 3 45.97 -10.52 -24.95
CA GLU A 3 44.53 -10.81 -25.08
C GLU A 3 43.62 -9.57 -24.98
N ASN A 4 44.05 -8.55 -24.21
CA ASN A 4 43.32 -7.29 -24.08
C ASN A 4 43.55 -6.34 -25.29
N SER A 5 44.60 -6.55 -26.09
CA SER A 5 44.80 -5.75 -27.30
C SER A 5 43.97 -6.29 -28.47
N GLU A 6 43.85 -7.61 -28.59
CA GLU A 6 43.01 -8.24 -29.63
C GLU A 6 41.51 -8.00 -29.42
N LEU A 7 41.05 -7.94 -28.16
CA LEU A 7 39.66 -7.55 -27.84
C LEU A 7 39.38 -6.06 -28.15
N LYS A 8 40.37 -5.18 -27.95
CA LYS A 8 40.27 -3.77 -28.31
C LYS A 8 40.27 -3.55 -29.83
N GLU A 9 41.10 -4.27 -30.57
CA GLU A 9 41.11 -4.19 -32.04
C GLU A 9 39.83 -4.75 -32.66
N LYS A 10 39.27 -5.84 -32.11
CA LYS A 10 37.96 -6.36 -32.55
C LYS A 10 36.79 -5.43 -32.23
N ALA A 11 36.84 -4.71 -31.11
CA ALA A 11 35.82 -3.72 -30.74
C ALA A 11 35.94 -2.42 -31.57
N MET A 12 37.14 -2.05 -32.02
CA MET A 12 37.38 -0.86 -32.85
C MET A 12 37.17 -1.09 -34.36
N ALA A 13 37.09 -2.36 -34.81
CA ALA A 13 36.87 -2.71 -36.22
C ALA A 13 35.39 -2.87 -36.61
N GLN A 14 34.45 -2.78 -35.66
CA GLN A 14 33.03 -2.63 -35.97
C GLN A 14 32.74 -1.14 -36.08
N GLU A 15 32.41 -0.67 -37.29
CA GLU A 15 31.79 0.64 -37.46
C GLU A 15 30.61 0.72 -36.48
N PRO A 16 30.48 1.81 -35.70
CA PRO A 16 29.36 1.93 -34.78
C PRO A 16 28.08 1.77 -35.58
N GLN A 17 27.34 0.69 -35.34
CA GLN A 17 25.99 0.55 -35.87
C GLN A 17 25.25 1.81 -35.47
N GLU A 18 24.75 2.54 -36.47
CA GLU A 18 23.96 3.74 -36.24
C GLU A 18 22.63 3.29 -35.62
N TYR A 19 22.61 3.22 -34.29
CA TYR A 19 21.41 2.85 -33.55
C TYR A 19 20.41 3.99 -33.68
N GLN A 20 19.38 3.77 -34.48
CA GLN A 20 18.26 4.70 -34.56
C GLN A 20 17.49 4.63 -33.23
N TYR A 21 17.65 5.67 -32.42
CA TYR A 21 16.98 5.77 -31.13
C TYR A 21 15.47 5.92 -31.33
N ASP A 22 14.69 5.11 -30.62
CA ASP A 22 13.24 5.30 -30.50
C ASP A 22 12.95 6.32 -29.38
N PRO A 23 12.42 7.52 -29.72
CA PRO A 23 12.15 8.56 -28.73
C PRO A 23 11.18 8.11 -27.63
N ASP A 24 10.24 7.21 -27.96
CA ASP A 24 9.25 6.67 -27.03
C ASP A 24 9.93 5.82 -25.95
N THR A 25 10.87 4.97 -26.35
CA THR A 25 11.70 4.17 -25.45
C THR A 25 12.59 5.03 -24.56
N ILE A 26 13.18 6.12 -25.08
CA ILE A 26 13.98 7.04 -24.26
C ILE A 26 13.11 7.75 -23.21
N ASN A 27 11.90 8.19 -23.58
CA ASN A 27 10.95 8.78 -22.66
C ASN A 27 10.53 7.79 -21.56
N LEU A 28 10.32 6.51 -21.91
CA LEU A 28 10.06 5.44 -20.96
C LEU A 28 11.23 5.24 -19.97
N ILE A 29 12.46 5.20 -20.47
CA ILE A 29 13.65 5.09 -19.62
C ILE A 29 13.76 6.30 -18.69
N ALA A 30 13.56 7.53 -19.19
CA ALA A 30 13.56 8.72 -18.36
C ALA A 30 12.45 8.68 -17.29
N TYR A 31 11.28 8.16 -17.64
CA TYR A 31 10.15 7.97 -16.72
C TYR A 31 10.48 6.97 -15.60
N LEU A 32 11.11 5.85 -15.96
CA LEU A 32 11.60 4.83 -15.03
C LEU A 32 12.67 5.37 -14.07
N LEU A 33 13.66 6.09 -14.61
CA LEU A 33 14.76 6.67 -13.82
C LEU A 33 14.28 7.75 -12.84
N GLN A 34 13.12 8.35 -13.08
CA GLN A 34 12.48 9.30 -12.16
C GLN A 34 11.68 8.61 -11.04
N GLY A 35 11.67 7.27 -10.96
CA GLY A 35 10.93 6.52 -9.95
C GLY A 35 9.41 6.57 -10.11
N ARG A 36 8.92 7.01 -11.28
CA ARG A 36 7.50 7.14 -11.57
C ARG A 36 6.88 5.78 -11.92
N SER A 37 5.61 5.61 -11.57
CA SER A 37 4.92 4.35 -11.83
C SER A 37 4.72 4.09 -13.32
N LEU A 38 5.21 2.96 -13.84
CA LEU A 38 4.90 2.50 -15.21
C LEU A 38 3.40 2.40 -15.47
N VAL A 39 2.60 2.24 -14.40
CA VAL A 39 1.14 2.25 -14.43
C VAL A 39 0.59 3.63 -14.85
N ASP A 40 1.39 4.70 -14.81
CA ASP A 40 1.09 6.02 -15.37
C ASP A 40 1.74 6.30 -16.73
N PHE A 41 2.59 5.38 -17.21
CA PHE A 41 3.21 5.49 -18.52
C PHE A 41 2.29 4.84 -19.54
N PHE A 42 1.48 5.66 -20.21
CA PHE A 42 0.82 5.29 -21.44
C PHE A 42 1.49 6.10 -22.54
N GLY A 43 2.24 5.40 -23.38
CA GLY A 43 3.02 6.00 -24.46
C GLY A 43 3.21 5.01 -25.61
N PRO A 44 3.76 5.47 -26.75
CA PRO A 44 3.59 4.85 -28.06
C PRO A 44 4.45 3.60 -28.31
N THR A 45 5.08 3.01 -27.29
CA THR A 45 6.03 1.90 -27.46
C THR A 45 5.42 0.60 -27.98
N ILE A 46 4.08 0.49 -28.00
CA ILE A 46 3.38 -0.70 -28.47
C ILE A 46 2.52 -0.31 -29.66
N LYS A 47 3.03 -0.64 -30.85
CA LYS A 47 2.45 -0.21 -32.14
C LYS A 47 1.77 -1.39 -32.84
N THR A 48 2.14 -2.62 -32.47
CA THR A 48 1.72 -3.85 -33.14
C THR A 48 1.09 -4.86 -32.19
N HIS A 49 0.47 -5.90 -32.76
CA HIS A 49 -0.04 -7.02 -31.98
C HIS A 49 1.10 -7.79 -31.29
N GLU A 50 2.22 -7.92 -31.98
CA GLU A 50 3.43 -8.58 -31.49
C GLU A 50 3.99 -7.86 -30.27
N ASP A 51 4.02 -6.52 -30.28
CA ASP A 51 4.44 -5.71 -29.13
C ASP A 51 3.52 -5.95 -27.92
N PHE A 52 2.20 -6.06 -28.15
CA PHE A 52 1.23 -6.34 -27.09
C PHE A 52 1.42 -7.74 -26.51
N VAL A 53 1.64 -8.75 -27.35
CA VAL A 53 1.93 -10.12 -26.90
C VAL A 53 3.25 -10.16 -26.13
N ALA A 54 4.27 -9.45 -26.59
CA ALA A 54 5.55 -9.34 -25.90
C ALA A 54 5.41 -8.65 -24.54
N LEU A 55 4.60 -7.60 -24.43
CA LEU A 55 4.30 -6.94 -23.16
C LEU A 55 3.62 -7.92 -22.18
N LEU A 56 2.59 -8.64 -22.62
CA LEU A 56 1.91 -9.61 -21.77
C LEU A 56 2.86 -10.73 -21.31
N ALA A 57 3.70 -11.23 -22.21
CA ALA A 57 4.70 -12.24 -21.90
C ALA A 57 5.72 -11.72 -20.87
N ALA A 58 6.17 -10.47 -20.98
CA ALA A 58 7.06 -9.82 -20.01
C ALA A 58 6.41 -9.69 -18.62
N ASN A 59 5.08 -9.66 -18.55
CA ASN A 59 4.30 -9.66 -17.31
C ASN A 59 3.88 -11.07 -16.87
N GLY A 60 4.41 -12.13 -17.49
CA GLY A 60 4.17 -13.52 -17.10
C GLY A 60 2.88 -14.14 -17.68
N TYR A 61 2.28 -13.51 -18.69
CA TYR A 61 1.07 -14.02 -19.36
C TYR A 61 1.35 -14.43 -20.81
N ASP A 62 1.11 -15.70 -21.13
CA ASP A 62 1.10 -16.24 -22.48
C ASP A 62 -0.35 -16.45 -22.94
N ILE A 63 -0.83 -15.56 -23.83
CA ILE A 63 -2.20 -15.64 -24.37
C ILE A 63 -2.43 -16.84 -25.28
N ARG A 64 -1.38 -17.55 -25.71
CA ARG A 64 -1.50 -18.83 -26.45
C ARG A 64 -1.89 -19.97 -25.50
N ASN A 65 -1.66 -19.81 -24.21
CA ASN A 65 -2.12 -20.72 -23.18
C ASN A 65 -3.56 -20.36 -22.77
N GLN A 66 -4.51 -21.25 -23.06
CA GLN A 66 -5.93 -21.02 -22.79
C GLN A 66 -6.24 -20.72 -21.31
N LEU A 67 -5.51 -21.34 -20.37
CA LEU A 67 -5.72 -21.08 -18.94
C LEU A 67 -5.32 -19.65 -18.58
N GLN A 68 -4.20 -19.16 -19.13
CA GLN A 68 -3.73 -17.81 -18.88
C GLN A 68 -4.56 -16.76 -19.61
N ALA A 69 -5.01 -17.05 -20.84
CA ALA A 69 -5.95 -16.22 -21.57
C ALA A 69 -7.28 -16.05 -20.82
N ASN A 70 -7.84 -17.15 -20.27
CA ASN A 70 -9.04 -17.10 -19.45
C ASN A 70 -8.82 -16.32 -18.15
N LYS A 71 -7.63 -16.41 -17.53
CA LYS A 71 -7.28 -15.61 -16.35
C LYS A 71 -7.24 -14.12 -16.69
N LEU A 72 -6.61 -13.74 -17.81
CA LEU A 72 -6.57 -12.35 -18.28
C LEU A 72 -7.96 -11.79 -18.57
N ARG A 73 -8.85 -12.58 -19.16
CA ARG A 73 -10.25 -12.17 -19.40
C ARG A 73 -11.00 -11.87 -18.11
N LYS A 74 -10.82 -12.69 -17.06
CA LYS A 74 -11.41 -12.40 -15.74
C LYS A 74 -10.85 -11.11 -15.13
N ILE A 75 -9.56 -10.87 -15.31
CA ILE A 75 -8.91 -9.63 -14.85
C ILE A 75 -9.49 -8.40 -15.59
N GLU A 76 -9.72 -8.52 -16.89
CA GLU A 76 -10.35 -7.50 -17.72
C GLU A 76 -11.78 -7.19 -17.27
N GLU A 77 -12.62 -8.22 -17.09
CA GLU A 77 -13.99 -8.07 -16.59
C GLU A 77 -14.02 -7.41 -15.20
N GLU A 78 -13.12 -7.82 -14.29
CA GLU A 78 -12.97 -7.20 -12.97
C GLU A 78 -12.54 -5.73 -13.08
N ALA A 79 -11.60 -5.42 -13.97
CA ALA A 79 -11.09 -4.07 -14.17
C ALA A 79 -12.18 -3.13 -14.69
N ILE A 80 -12.94 -3.55 -15.71
CA ILE A 80 -14.04 -2.76 -16.27
C ILE A 80 -15.08 -2.46 -15.19
N TYR A 81 -15.52 -3.48 -14.45
CA TYR A 81 -16.47 -3.32 -13.35
C TYR A 81 -15.96 -2.35 -12.27
N PHE A 82 -14.69 -2.50 -11.88
CA PHE A 82 -14.07 -1.62 -10.89
C PHE A 82 -14.00 -0.18 -11.38
N VAL A 83 -13.57 0.05 -12.63
CA VAL A 83 -13.45 1.39 -13.22
C VAL A 83 -14.82 2.05 -13.30
N GLU A 84 -15.85 1.35 -13.78
CA GLU A 84 -17.20 1.89 -13.86
C GLU A 84 -17.70 2.35 -12.47
N LYS A 85 -17.58 1.48 -11.47
CA LYS A 85 -17.94 1.81 -10.08
C LYS A 85 -17.14 3.00 -9.55
N MET A 86 -15.84 3.03 -9.81
CA MET A 86 -14.96 4.11 -9.38
C MET A 86 -15.32 5.45 -10.05
N LEU A 87 -15.56 5.48 -11.35
CA LEU A 87 -15.92 6.72 -12.06
C LEU A 87 -17.27 7.27 -11.60
N LYS A 88 -18.26 6.40 -11.35
CA LYS A 88 -19.54 6.79 -10.72
C LYS A 88 -19.31 7.44 -9.35
N GLN A 89 -18.51 6.81 -8.49
CA GLN A 89 -18.15 7.39 -7.18
C GLN A 89 -17.42 8.74 -7.30
N LEU A 90 -16.49 8.87 -8.24
CA LEU A 90 -15.77 10.12 -8.47
C LEU A 90 -16.72 11.24 -8.94
N LYS A 91 -17.71 10.92 -9.77
CA LYS A 91 -18.73 11.87 -10.22
C LYS A 91 -19.62 12.32 -9.06
N GLU A 92 -20.14 11.37 -8.28
CA GLU A 92 -20.98 11.65 -7.10
C GLU A 92 -20.28 12.57 -6.09
N LYS A 93 -18.95 12.43 -5.96
CA LYS A 93 -18.11 13.24 -5.06
C LYS A 93 -17.58 14.53 -5.70
N GLY A 94 -17.86 14.79 -6.98
CA GLY A 94 -17.38 15.98 -7.68
C GLY A 94 -15.88 15.99 -7.99
N TYR A 95 -15.23 14.83 -8.00
CA TYR A 95 -13.79 14.68 -8.30
C TYR A 95 -13.52 14.23 -9.73
N LEU A 96 -14.54 13.78 -10.46
CA LEU A 96 -14.40 13.39 -11.86
C LEU A 96 -14.13 14.64 -12.74
N ALA A 97 -13.22 14.52 -13.69
CA ALA A 97 -13.00 15.56 -14.69
C ALA A 97 -14.27 15.71 -15.56
N GLY A 98 -14.68 16.95 -15.86
CA GLY A 98 -15.96 17.23 -16.51
C GLY A 98 -16.12 16.66 -17.92
N ASP A 99 -15.04 16.20 -18.53
CA ASP A 99 -14.94 15.61 -19.86
C ASP A 99 -14.92 14.06 -19.86
N ILE A 100 -15.01 13.41 -18.70
CA ILE A 100 -15.08 11.94 -18.59
C ILE A 100 -16.50 11.52 -18.21
N ASN A 101 -17.09 10.62 -19.01
CA ASN A 101 -18.36 9.98 -18.69
C ASN A 101 -18.14 8.92 -17.59
N PRO A 102 -18.95 8.92 -16.52
CA PRO A 102 -18.92 7.86 -15.51
C PRO A 102 -19.30 6.47 -16.04
N GLU A 103 -20.07 6.40 -17.13
CA GLU A 103 -20.46 5.15 -17.78
C GLU A 103 -19.43 4.77 -18.83
N ILE A 104 -19.01 3.50 -18.81
CA ILE A 104 -18.05 2.96 -19.78
C ILE A 104 -18.74 2.91 -21.14
N ASP A 105 -18.04 3.41 -22.17
CA ASP A 105 -18.52 3.37 -23.54
C ASP A 105 -18.78 1.94 -24.02
N GLU A 106 -19.88 1.72 -24.76
CA GLU A 106 -20.28 0.39 -25.23
C GLU A 106 -19.19 -0.28 -26.07
N SER A 107 -18.44 0.50 -26.85
CA SER A 107 -17.32 -0.01 -27.65
C SER A 107 -16.24 -0.68 -26.79
N LEU A 108 -16.04 -0.23 -25.55
CA LEU A 108 -15.06 -0.81 -24.62
C LEU A 108 -15.61 -2.04 -23.89
N LEU A 109 -16.92 -2.18 -23.78
CA LEU A 109 -17.56 -3.35 -23.14
C LEU A 109 -17.53 -4.58 -24.05
N ILE A 110 -17.56 -4.37 -25.38
CA ILE A 110 -17.50 -5.43 -26.38
C ILE A 110 -16.10 -5.64 -26.95
N ALA A 111 -15.19 -4.67 -26.76
CA ALA A 111 -13.80 -4.77 -27.17
C ALA A 111 -13.09 -5.92 -26.45
N SER A 112 -12.23 -6.62 -27.19
CA SER A 112 -11.20 -7.47 -26.61
C SER A 112 -10.12 -6.64 -25.92
N MET A 113 -9.38 -7.25 -24.99
CA MET A 113 -8.20 -6.62 -24.38
C MET A 113 -7.22 -6.01 -25.40
N LYS A 114 -7.07 -6.66 -26.56
CA LYS A 114 -6.27 -6.14 -27.67
C LYS A 114 -6.86 -4.84 -28.23
N GLU A 115 -8.16 -4.78 -28.45
CA GLU A 115 -8.83 -3.57 -28.94
C GLU A 115 -8.78 -2.47 -27.89
N ILE A 116 -9.02 -2.76 -26.61
CA ILE A 116 -8.84 -1.78 -25.51
C ILE A 116 -7.41 -1.22 -25.54
N PHE A 117 -6.42 -2.10 -25.75
CA PHE A 117 -5.03 -1.68 -25.90
C PHE A 117 -4.82 -0.71 -27.08
N LEU A 118 -5.25 -1.10 -28.27
CA LEU A 118 -5.11 -0.28 -29.49
C LEU A 118 -5.87 1.04 -29.38
N ILE A 119 -7.04 1.03 -28.72
CA ILE A 119 -7.84 2.23 -28.47
C ILE A 119 -7.08 3.18 -27.53
N ALA A 120 -6.53 2.67 -26.43
CA ALA A 120 -5.72 3.45 -25.50
C ALA A 120 -4.49 4.06 -26.19
N ALA A 121 -3.81 3.27 -27.04
CA ALA A 121 -2.66 3.69 -27.82
C ALA A 121 -3.00 4.67 -28.97
N GLY A 122 -4.28 4.86 -29.29
CA GLY A 122 -4.72 5.68 -30.43
C GLY A 122 -4.39 5.06 -31.80
N THR A 123 -4.00 3.79 -31.83
CA THR A 123 -3.62 3.04 -33.05
C THR A 123 -4.74 2.13 -33.55
N HIS A 124 -5.89 2.11 -32.87
CA HIS A 124 -7.05 1.37 -33.34
C HIS A 124 -7.46 1.85 -34.76
N PRO A 125 -7.80 0.95 -35.70
CA PRO A 125 -8.18 1.34 -37.06
C PRO A 125 -9.31 2.37 -37.10
N GLU A 126 -10.23 2.29 -36.15
CA GLU A 126 -11.36 3.21 -36.00
C GLU A 126 -11.10 4.35 -35.00
N ALA A 127 -9.86 4.53 -34.51
CA ALA A 127 -9.53 5.52 -33.48
C ALA A 127 -9.97 6.94 -33.86
N LYS A 128 -9.91 7.30 -35.15
CA LYS A 128 -10.36 8.61 -35.67
C LYS A 128 -11.86 8.84 -35.54
N ASN A 129 -12.65 7.76 -35.47
CA ASN A 129 -14.11 7.81 -35.33
C ASN A 129 -14.56 7.69 -33.87
N LEU A 130 -13.67 7.26 -32.98
CA LEU A 130 -13.97 7.15 -31.56
C LEU A 130 -13.92 8.53 -30.90
N HIS A 131 -14.88 8.79 -30.02
CA HIS A 131 -14.84 10.01 -29.21
C HIS A 131 -13.58 9.98 -28.33
N PRO A 132 -12.84 11.10 -28.16
CA PRO A 132 -11.59 11.13 -27.38
C PRO A 132 -11.71 10.59 -25.95
N MET A 133 -12.93 10.61 -25.40
CA MET A 133 -13.25 10.03 -24.09
C MET A 133 -13.13 8.51 -24.04
N VAL A 134 -13.40 7.80 -25.13
CA VAL A 134 -13.28 6.35 -25.23
C VAL A 134 -11.81 5.94 -25.04
N GLN A 135 -10.88 6.65 -25.70
CA GLN A 135 -9.45 6.46 -25.49
C GLN A 135 -9.05 6.68 -24.03
N LYS A 136 -9.57 7.73 -23.37
CA LYS A 136 -9.29 8.01 -21.95
C LYS A 136 -9.78 6.88 -21.04
N GLN A 137 -10.99 6.38 -21.28
CA GLN A 137 -11.54 5.25 -20.53
C GLN A 137 -10.72 3.98 -20.75
N ALA A 138 -10.30 3.70 -21.99
CA ALA A 138 -9.42 2.57 -22.31
C ALA A 138 -8.10 2.63 -21.53
N CYS A 139 -7.44 3.79 -21.47
CA CYS A 139 -6.23 3.98 -20.67
C CYS A 139 -6.47 3.69 -19.17
N ILE A 140 -7.58 4.16 -18.60
CA ILE A 140 -7.93 3.90 -17.20
C ILE A 140 -8.19 2.40 -16.98
N ILE A 141 -8.89 1.73 -17.89
CA ILE A 141 -9.16 0.29 -17.82
C ILE A 141 -7.86 -0.50 -17.85
N LEU A 142 -6.98 -0.26 -18.82
CA LEU A 142 -5.67 -0.93 -18.90
C LEU A 142 -4.85 -0.72 -17.64
N LYS A 143 -4.86 0.48 -17.09
CA LYS A 143 -4.19 0.80 -15.82
C LYS A 143 -4.65 -0.13 -14.70
N VAL A 144 -5.95 -0.33 -14.59
CA VAL A 144 -6.55 -1.21 -13.59
C VAL A 144 -6.27 -2.69 -13.90
N ILE A 145 -6.28 -3.10 -15.17
CA ILE A 145 -5.88 -4.46 -15.60
C ILE A 145 -4.48 -4.79 -15.10
N PHE A 146 -3.49 -3.91 -15.33
CA PHE A 146 -2.12 -4.15 -14.87
C PHE A 146 -1.99 -4.17 -13.35
N ILE A 147 -2.75 -3.34 -12.63
CA ILE A 147 -2.79 -3.37 -11.16
C ILE A 147 -3.34 -4.70 -10.66
N ILE A 148 -4.46 -5.15 -11.22
CA ILE A 148 -5.12 -6.40 -10.82
C ILE A 148 -4.20 -7.58 -11.17
N ALA A 149 -3.63 -7.61 -12.37
CA ALA A 149 -2.67 -8.63 -12.79
C ALA A 149 -1.45 -8.71 -11.85
N TYR A 150 -0.89 -7.54 -11.48
CA TYR A 150 0.18 -7.47 -10.48
C TYR A 150 -0.26 -8.04 -9.13
N MET A 151 -1.48 -7.70 -8.67
CA MET A 151 -2.01 -8.19 -7.40
C MET A 151 -2.18 -9.72 -7.40
N GLU A 152 -2.63 -10.29 -8.51
CA GLU A 152 -2.77 -11.74 -8.71
C GLU A 152 -1.46 -12.51 -8.71
N GLY A 153 -0.32 -11.84 -8.92
CA GLY A 153 1.03 -12.42 -8.89
C GLY A 153 1.78 -12.16 -7.59
N LYS A 154 1.25 -11.31 -6.70
CA LYS A 154 1.97 -10.87 -5.49
C LYS A 154 1.76 -11.82 -4.32
N VAL A 155 2.85 -12.41 -3.82
CA VAL A 155 2.84 -13.38 -2.70
C VAL A 155 2.14 -12.83 -1.45
N GLU A 156 2.42 -11.57 -1.07
CA GLU A 156 1.80 -10.95 0.11
C GLU A 156 0.28 -10.76 -0.05
N LEU A 157 -0.24 -10.71 -1.27
CA LEU A 157 -1.68 -10.65 -1.48
C LEU A 157 -2.30 -12.04 -1.54
N MET A 158 -1.58 -13.02 -2.10
CA MET A 158 -1.99 -14.44 -2.06
C MET A 158 -2.11 -14.96 -0.62
N LEU A 159 -1.17 -14.56 0.25
CA LEU A 159 -1.12 -15.00 1.65
C LEU A 159 -1.88 -14.10 2.62
N GLN A 160 -2.59 -13.06 2.14
CA GLN A 160 -3.22 -12.07 3.00
C GLN A 160 -4.21 -12.70 4.00
N ASP A 161 -4.98 -13.70 3.56
CA ASP A 161 -5.97 -14.39 4.40
C ASP A 161 -5.29 -15.25 5.46
N SER A 162 -4.34 -16.10 5.06
CA SER A 162 -3.55 -16.90 6.01
C SER A 162 -2.81 -16.03 7.02
N ALA A 163 -2.21 -14.92 6.57
CA ALA A 163 -1.54 -13.97 7.46
C ALA A 163 -2.51 -13.28 8.43
N TYR A 164 -3.72 -12.97 7.99
CA TYR A 164 -4.75 -12.40 8.86
C TYR A 164 -5.16 -13.40 9.95
N ASP A 165 -5.34 -14.67 9.60
CA ASP A 165 -5.70 -15.73 10.55
C ASP A 165 -4.57 -15.98 11.55
N THR A 166 -3.31 -16.07 11.09
CA THR A 166 -2.13 -16.16 11.96
C THR A 166 -2.01 -14.96 12.89
N LEU A 167 -2.31 -13.75 12.41
CA LEU A 167 -2.34 -12.56 13.27
C LEU A 167 -3.45 -12.64 14.32
N GLN A 168 -4.65 -13.12 13.95
CA GLN A 168 -5.74 -13.30 14.91
C GLN A 168 -5.33 -14.28 16.01
N GLU A 169 -4.77 -15.42 15.65
CA GLU A 169 -4.27 -16.41 16.61
C GLU A 169 -3.19 -15.80 17.53
N LEU A 170 -2.25 -15.02 16.97
CA LEU A 170 -1.25 -14.31 17.76
C LEU A 170 -1.88 -13.35 18.76
N LEU A 171 -2.93 -12.62 18.37
CA LEU A 171 -3.64 -11.71 19.26
C LEU A 171 -4.43 -12.47 20.33
N ASP A 172 -5.14 -13.53 19.97
CA ASP A 172 -5.95 -14.33 20.89
C ASP A 172 -5.08 -15.07 21.93
N ASN A 173 -3.87 -15.49 21.55
CA ASN A 173 -2.89 -16.08 22.46
C ASN A 173 -2.25 -15.07 23.43
N ASN A 174 -2.37 -13.77 23.14
CA ASN A 174 -1.77 -12.72 23.96
C ASN A 174 -2.78 -11.90 24.74
N PHE A 175 -4.00 -11.76 24.24
CA PHE A 175 -5.02 -10.86 24.78
C PHE A 175 -6.34 -11.58 24.97
N ARG A 176 -7.02 -11.31 26.09
CA ARG A 176 -8.35 -11.82 26.38
C ARG A 176 -9.32 -10.66 26.58
N GLU A 177 -10.46 -10.70 25.91
CA GLU A 177 -11.55 -9.76 26.16
C GLU A 177 -12.24 -10.10 27.50
N ILE A 178 -12.38 -9.09 28.36
CA ILE A 178 -13.14 -9.16 29.60
C ILE A 178 -14.38 -8.30 29.44
N LYS A 179 -15.54 -8.85 29.79
CA LYS A 179 -16.82 -8.13 29.82
C LYS A 179 -17.27 -8.01 31.27
N ASP A 180 -17.33 -6.79 31.78
CA ASP A 180 -17.78 -6.49 33.14
C ASP A 180 -18.81 -5.34 33.16
N LYS A 181 -19.14 -4.86 34.36
CA LYS A 181 -20.14 -3.79 34.56
C LYS A 181 -19.75 -2.44 33.95
N ASN A 182 -18.46 -2.24 33.67
CA ASN A 182 -17.91 -1.01 33.09
C ASN A 182 -17.73 -1.10 31.56
N GLY A 183 -18.09 -2.24 30.96
CA GLY A 183 -18.02 -2.47 29.51
C GLY A 183 -17.10 -3.63 29.14
N SER A 184 -16.51 -3.54 27.94
CA SER A 184 -15.53 -4.52 27.44
C SER A 184 -14.14 -3.87 27.42
N HIS A 185 -13.17 -4.58 27.99
CA HIS A 185 -11.74 -4.24 27.93
C HIS A 185 -10.92 -5.50 27.62
N PHE A 186 -9.62 -5.33 27.44
CA PHE A 186 -8.70 -6.44 27.19
C PHE A 186 -7.65 -6.53 28.29
N GLU A 187 -7.21 -7.74 28.57
CA GLU A 187 -6.10 -8.04 29.47
C GLU A 187 -5.07 -8.91 28.74
N LEU A 188 -3.80 -8.77 29.12
CA LEU A 188 -2.76 -9.71 28.67
C LEU A 188 -2.96 -11.07 29.34
N ILE A 189 -2.85 -12.14 28.56
CA ILE A 189 -2.88 -13.51 29.06
C ILE A 189 -1.53 -13.81 29.74
N PRO A 190 -1.49 -14.19 31.03
CA PRO A 190 -0.25 -14.57 31.70
C PRO A 190 0.40 -15.80 31.04
N LYS A 191 1.68 -15.72 30.64
CA LYS A 191 2.44 -16.87 30.11
C LYS A 191 3.17 -17.67 31.20
N HIS A 192 3.42 -17.04 32.34
CA HIS A 192 4.14 -17.62 33.48
C HIS A 192 3.43 -17.23 34.77
N GLU A 193 3.80 -17.85 35.90
CA GLU A 193 3.33 -17.48 37.25
C GLU A 193 3.75 -16.06 37.69
N ARG A 194 4.41 -15.30 36.81
CA ARG A 194 4.79 -13.92 37.05
C ARG A 194 3.57 -13.01 36.97
N ARG A 195 3.42 -12.18 38.00
CA ARG A 195 2.42 -11.13 38.01
C ARG A 195 2.79 -10.07 36.96
N LEU A 196 1.99 -10.00 35.90
CA LEU A 196 2.12 -8.94 34.90
C LEU A 196 1.80 -7.58 35.53
N PRO A 197 2.44 -6.49 35.08
CA PRO A 197 2.00 -5.15 35.44
C PRO A 197 0.56 -4.97 34.95
N LYS A 198 -0.24 -4.20 35.69
CA LYS A 198 -1.59 -3.84 35.24
C LYS A 198 -1.45 -2.88 34.06
N ILE A 199 -1.88 -3.32 32.88
CA ILE A 199 -1.93 -2.51 31.65
C ILE A 199 -3.39 -2.36 31.28
N ASN A 200 -3.87 -1.12 31.21
CA ASN A 200 -5.26 -0.85 30.89
C ASN A 200 -5.43 -0.83 29.36
N ILE A 201 -5.85 -1.96 28.78
CA ILE A 201 -6.08 -2.09 27.34
C ILE A 201 -7.58 -1.98 27.08
N LYS A 202 -8.00 -0.98 26.31
CA LYS A 202 -9.40 -0.74 25.99
C LYS A 202 -9.88 -1.60 24.83
N THR A 203 -9.06 -1.77 23.79
CA THR A 203 -9.44 -2.52 22.60
C THR A 203 -8.23 -3.16 21.93
N VAL A 204 -8.38 -4.38 21.45
CA VAL A 204 -7.46 -5.06 20.53
C VAL A 204 -8.28 -5.50 19.33
N TYR A 205 -7.81 -5.22 18.12
CA TYR A 205 -8.44 -5.72 16.91
C TYR A 205 -7.46 -5.82 15.76
N SER A 206 -7.72 -6.74 14.84
CA SER A 206 -7.02 -6.85 13.57
C SER A 206 -7.94 -6.44 12.42
N SER A 207 -7.35 -6.13 11.28
CA SER A 207 -8.09 -5.95 10.02
C SER A 207 -7.19 -6.24 8.84
N LYS A 208 -7.79 -6.68 7.74
CA LYS A 208 -7.14 -6.78 6.43
C LYS A 208 -7.74 -5.76 5.48
N LYS A 209 -6.91 -5.20 4.60
CA LYS A 209 -7.34 -4.22 3.62
C LYS A 209 -8.11 -4.91 2.50
N SER A 210 -9.27 -4.37 2.13
CA SER A 210 -10.04 -4.90 1.01
C SER A 210 -9.29 -4.74 -0.30
N ARG A 211 -9.54 -5.67 -1.23
CA ARG A 211 -8.98 -5.65 -2.58
C ARG A 211 -9.21 -4.30 -3.27
N GLU A 212 -10.44 -3.77 -3.21
CA GLU A 212 -10.77 -2.46 -3.78
C GLU A 212 -9.93 -1.31 -3.18
N SER A 213 -9.72 -1.28 -1.87
CA SER A 213 -8.91 -0.25 -1.23
C SER A 213 -7.42 -0.41 -1.55
N ILE A 214 -6.94 -1.61 -1.86
CA ILE A 214 -5.59 -1.83 -2.38
C ILE A 214 -5.48 -1.25 -3.79
N ILE A 215 -6.41 -1.57 -4.69
CA ILE A 215 -6.45 -1.01 -6.05
C ILE A 215 -6.49 0.52 -6.02
N ARG A 216 -7.41 1.12 -5.25
CA ARG A 216 -7.48 2.60 -5.08
C ARG A 216 -6.18 3.19 -4.55
N LYS A 217 -5.54 2.53 -3.58
CA LYS A 217 -4.27 3.01 -3.01
C LYS A 217 -3.15 2.98 -4.05
N LEU A 218 -3.05 1.91 -4.84
CA LEU A 218 -2.10 1.79 -5.94
C LEU A 218 -2.36 2.83 -7.04
N LEU A 219 -3.63 3.08 -7.38
CA LEU A 219 -4.04 4.13 -8.32
C LEU A 219 -3.75 5.56 -7.83
N SER A 220 -3.59 5.78 -6.52
CA SER A 220 -3.42 7.10 -5.91
C SER A 220 -1.98 7.52 -5.61
N LYS A 221 -1.00 6.59 -5.62
CA LYS A 221 0.42 6.87 -5.33
C LYS A 221 1.28 7.00 -6.60
N ASP A 222 1.91 8.15 -6.80
CA ASP A 222 2.71 8.47 -8.01
C ASP A 222 4.05 7.70 -8.08
N GLU A 223 4.54 7.25 -6.92
CA GLU A 223 5.81 6.56 -6.77
C GLU A 223 5.65 5.04 -6.84
N VAL A 224 6.53 4.41 -7.62
CA VAL A 224 6.82 2.97 -7.53
C VAL A 224 7.37 2.74 -6.13
N THR A 225 6.63 2.08 -5.27
CA THR A 225 6.80 0.64 -5.20
C THR A 225 5.53 0.06 -4.63
N SER A 226 4.75 -0.60 -5.47
CA SER A 226 3.78 -1.59 -5.00
C SER A 226 4.42 -2.62 -4.04
N ALA A 227 5.75 -2.77 -4.07
CA ALA A 227 6.58 -3.49 -3.08
C ALA A 227 6.63 -2.87 -1.66
N THR A 228 6.24 -1.61 -1.43
CA THR A 228 6.33 -0.94 -0.11
C THR A 228 5.00 -0.78 0.62
N ILE A 229 3.89 -1.27 0.05
CA ILE A 229 2.65 -1.40 0.80
C ILE A 229 2.83 -2.60 1.75
N THR A 230 2.77 -2.33 3.05
CA THR A 230 2.91 -3.34 4.10
C THR A 230 1.72 -3.32 5.06
N ASP A 231 0.73 -2.46 4.82
CA ASP A 231 -0.51 -2.33 5.59
C ASP A 231 -1.64 -3.20 5.02
N TYR A 232 -1.30 -4.36 4.44
CA TYR A 232 -2.28 -5.32 3.94
C TYR A 232 -3.04 -5.99 5.08
N VAL A 233 -2.32 -6.31 6.15
CA VAL A 233 -2.82 -6.85 7.41
C VAL A 233 -2.29 -5.96 8.52
N ARG A 234 -3.16 -5.59 9.46
CA ARG A 234 -2.81 -4.69 10.56
C ARG A 234 -3.45 -5.13 11.87
N ALA A 235 -2.74 -4.91 12.97
CA ALA A 235 -3.25 -4.96 14.33
C ALA A 235 -3.31 -3.54 14.91
N ARG A 236 -4.37 -3.25 15.66
CA ARG A 236 -4.51 -2.02 16.42
C ARG A 236 -4.79 -2.34 17.88
N ILE A 237 -4.05 -1.66 18.76
CA ILE A 237 -4.26 -1.77 20.20
C ILE A 237 -4.47 -0.37 20.77
N ILE A 238 -5.57 -0.22 21.50
CA ILE A 238 -5.96 1.02 22.16
C ILE A 238 -5.75 0.84 23.66
N THR A 239 -4.87 1.64 24.25
CA THR A 239 -4.64 1.68 25.70
C THR A 239 -5.42 2.81 26.36
N GLU A 240 -5.52 2.81 27.68
CA GLU A 240 -6.13 3.93 28.40
C GLU A 240 -5.25 5.18 28.34
N THR A 241 -3.97 5.02 28.62
CA THR A 241 -3.00 6.12 28.69
C THR A 241 -1.82 5.91 27.72
N PRO A 242 -1.07 6.98 27.40
CA PRO A 242 0.19 6.83 26.66
C PRO A 242 1.23 5.99 27.41
N LEU A 243 1.27 6.04 28.75
CA LEU A 243 2.23 5.24 29.53
C LEU A 243 1.93 3.74 29.45
N ASP A 244 0.66 3.36 29.33
CA ASP A 244 0.25 1.97 29.06
C ASP A 244 0.78 1.45 27.71
N ILE A 245 1.03 2.32 26.72
CA ILE A 245 1.69 1.94 25.47
C ILE A 245 3.12 1.47 25.75
N LEU A 246 3.89 2.23 26.54
CA LEU A 246 5.28 1.87 26.86
C LEU A 246 5.36 0.58 27.68
N ARG A 247 4.45 0.41 28.64
CA ARG A 247 4.34 -0.84 29.43
C ARG A 247 4.00 -2.02 28.54
N LEU A 248 3.05 -1.84 27.62
CA LEU A 248 2.65 -2.88 26.69
C LEU A 248 3.83 -3.29 25.82
N LEU A 249 4.54 -2.33 25.22
CA LEU A 249 5.74 -2.59 24.43
C LEU A 249 6.81 -3.34 25.22
N TYR A 250 7.07 -2.90 26.45
CA TYR A 250 8.03 -3.56 27.32
C TYR A 250 7.65 -5.03 27.54
N VAL A 251 6.39 -5.31 27.88
CA VAL A 251 5.93 -6.70 28.11
C VAL A 251 5.94 -7.51 26.82
N LEU A 252 5.52 -6.93 25.70
CA LEU A 252 5.50 -7.62 24.41
C LEU A 252 6.90 -8.09 23.98
N VAL A 253 7.91 -7.25 24.17
CA VAL A 253 9.31 -7.56 23.85
C VAL A 253 9.92 -8.47 24.91
N LYS A 254 9.82 -8.11 26.20
CA LYS A 254 10.47 -8.84 27.31
C LYS A 254 10.02 -10.29 27.41
N GLU A 255 8.76 -10.57 27.07
CA GLU A 255 8.17 -11.91 27.14
C GLU A 255 8.04 -12.59 25.76
N ASN A 256 8.69 -12.05 24.72
CA ASN A 256 8.66 -12.59 23.36
C ASN A 256 7.23 -12.92 22.89
N ARG A 257 6.31 -11.97 23.09
CA ARG A 257 4.89 -12.12 22.72
C ARG A 257 4.63 -11.79 21.27
N ILE A 258 5.56 -11.07 20.62
CA ILE A 258 5.57 -10.77 19.20
C ILE A 258 6.98 -11.04 18.63
N PRO A 259 7.10 -11.40 17.35
CA PRO A 259 8.40 -11.53 16.68
C PRO A 259 8.99 -10.15 16.39
N TRP A 260 9.75 -9.62 17.36
CA TRP A 260 10.32 -8.26 17.32
C TRP A 260 11.66 -8.20 16.58
N ASN A 261 12.32 -9.33 16.33
CA ASN A 261 13.65 -9.43 15.75
C ASN A 261 13.75 -9.00 14.27
N LEU A 262 12.62 -8.95 13.55
CA LEU A 262 12.53 -8.50 12.15
C LEU A 262 11.66 -7.23 12.02
N SER A 263 11.52 -6.45 13.09
CA SER A 263 10.70 -5.25 13.05
C SER A 263 11.38 -4.14 12.24
N LEU A 264 10.78 -3.75 11.12
CA LEU A 264 11.13 -2.54 10.41
C LEU A 264 10.29 -1.39 10.97
N SER A 265 10.95 -0.50 11.70
CA SER A 265 10.33 0.78 12.06
C SER A 265 10.14 1.58 10.77
N LYS A 266 8.90 1.68 10.28
CA LYS A 266 8.58 2.76 9.34
C LYS A 266 8.84 4.05 10.08
N SER A 267 9.66 4.96 9.53
CA SER A 267 9.90 6.30 10.06
C SER A 267 8.61 6.81 10.65
N PRO A 268 8.50 6.71 11.97
CA PRO A 268 7.20 6.77 12.56
C PRO A 268 6.78 8.22 12.46
N LYS A 269 5.50 8.47 12.23
CA LYS A 269 4.92 9.77 12.57
C LYS A 269 4.84 9.87 14.11
N GLN A 270 5.96 9.59 14.77
CA GLN A 270 6.21 9.50 16.22
C GLN A 270 6.19 10.93 16.75
N GLN A 271 4.98 11.44 16.91
CA GLN A 271 4.70 12.59 17.74
C GLN A 271 4.21 12.17 19.14
N TYR A 272 4.21 10.86 19.42
CA TYR A 272 3.81 10.32 20.72
C TYR A 272 4.81 10.67 21.83
N PHE A 273 6.05 10.24 21.68
CA PHE A 273 7.10 10.42 22.69
C PHE A 273 8.24 11.26 22.14
N ASP A 274 8.88 12.04 23.01
CA ASP A 274 10.20 12.57 22.70
C ASP A 274 11.24 11.43 22.78
N LEU A 275 11.55 10.86 21.62
CA LEU A 275 12.47 9.73 21.50
C LEU A 275 13.90 10.09 21.89
N GLU A 276 14.30 11.36 21.73
CA GLU A 276 15.66 11.78 22.13
C GLU A 276 15.76 11.79 23.65
N ASN A 277 14.73 12.30 24.33
CA ASN A 277 14.61 12.23 25.78
C ASN A 277 14.57 10.75 26.25
N LEU A 278 13.74 9.92 25.61
CA LEU A 278 13.67 8.49 25.95
C LEU A 278 15.01 7.80 25.74
N LYS A 279 15.73 8.09 24.65
CA LYS A 279 17.06 7.52 24.40
C LYS A 279 18.04 7.91 25.50
N ARG A 280 18.07 9.18 25.92
CA ARG A 280 18.94 9.64 27.02
C ARG A 280 18.65 8.92 28.33
N ILE A 281 17.37 8.69 28.64
CA ILE A 281 16.96 7.90 29.82
C ILE A 281 17.49 6.46 29.73
N MET A 282 17.49 5.89 28.52
CA MET A 282 17.87 4.50 28.27
C MET A 282 19.40 4.30 28.08
N ASP A 283 20.18 5.36 27.90
CA ASP A 283 21.64 5.29 27.69
C ASP A 283 22.40 4.93 28.98
N ASP A 284 21.82 5.19 30.15
CA ASP A 284 22.36 4.81 31.45
C ASP A 284 21.55 3.66 32.08
N ALA A 285 22.23 2.57 32.46
CA ALA A 285 21.56 1.33 32.89
C ALA A 285 20.81 1.50 34.23
N GLU A 286 21.34 2.29 35.16
CA GLU A 286 20.70 2.54 36.45
C GLU A 286 19.46 3.42 36.27
N THR A 287 19.58 4.49 35.50
CA THR A 287 18.47 5.39 35.13
C THR A 287 17.39 4.63 34.37
N ALA A 288 17.76 3.74 33.45
CA ALA A 288 16.83 2.91 32.71
C ALA A 288 16.06 1.94 33.64
N ASP A 289 16.73 1.31 34.59
CA ASP A 289 16.06 0.43 35.56
C ASP A 289 15.11 1.20 36.47
N GLN A 290 15.54 2.35 37.00
CA GLN A 290 14.70 3.25 37.80
C GLN A 290 13.47 3.73 37.00
N PHE A 291 13.66 4.09 35.74
CA PHE A 291 12.59 4.46 34.83
C PHE A 291 11.61 3.31 34.62
N VAL A 292 12.08 2.10 34.33
CA VAL A 292 11.22 0.91 34.14
C VAL A 292 10.47 0.61 35.43
N GLN A 293 11.12 0.62 36.59
CA GLN A 293 10.45 0.41 37.88
C GLN A 293 9.36 1.45 38.14
N THR A 294 9.63 2.72 37.85
CA THR A 294 8.67 3.82 37.99
C THR A 294 7.50 3.66 37.04
N LEU A 295 7.80 3.36 35.77
CA LEU A 295 6.82 3.07 34.74
C LEU A 295 5.91 1.91 35.17
N MET A 296 6.45 0.85 35.79
CA MET A 296 5.64 -0.28 36.25
C MET A 296 4.82 0.01 37.50
N LYS A 297 5.26 0.94 38.36
CA LYS A 297 4.56 1.31 39.61
C LYS A 297 3.45 2.35 39.40
N ASN A 298 3.63 3.34 38.53
CA ASN A 298 2.68 4.47 38.37
C ASN A 298 2.12 4.58 36.93
N PRO A 299 0.80 4.40 36.72
CA PRO A 299 0.18 4.50 35.38
C PRO A 299 0.05 5.90 34.80
N TYR A 300 0.22 6.93 35.62
CA TYR A 300 -0.24 8.27 35.27
C TYR A 300 0.88 9.29 35.17
N ILE A 301 2.02 9.06 35.85
CA ILE A 301 3.11 10.02 35.91
C ILE A 301 4.44 9.25 35.86
N VAL A 302 5.28 9.64 34.90
CA VAL A 302 6.71 9.32 34.91
C VAL A 302 7.45 10.63 34.72
N GLU A 303 8.21 11.04 35.75
CA GLU A 303 9.03 12.25 35.69
C GLU A 303 10.05 12.14 34.54
N GLY A 304 10.31 13.26 33.87
CA GLY A 304 11.27 13.33 32.77
C GLY A 304 10.73 12.93 31.39
N LEU A 305 9.58 12.23 31.30
CA LEU A 305 8.99 11.87 30.00
C LEU A 305 8.24 13.06 29.39
N THR A 306 8.76 13.60 28.29
CA THR A 306 8.10 14.69 27.55
C THR A 306 7.37 14.17 26.32
N PHE A 307 6.14 14.65 26.12
CA PHE A 307 5.36 14.41 24.90
C PHE A 307 5.68 15.50 23.89
N LYS A 308 5.93 15.14 22.63
CA LYS A 308 6.22 16.14 21.58
C LYS A 308 5.00 17.04 21.38
N LYS A 309 5.18 18.35 21.59
CA LYS A 309 4.26 19.35 21.05
C LYS A 309 4.46 19.44 19.54
N ARG A 310 3.37 19.43 18.78
CA ARG A 310 3.34 19.39 17.30
C ARG A 310 4.31 20.43 16.68
N LYS A 311 5.18 20.00 15.76
CA LYS A 311 5.83 20.90 14.80
C LYS A 311 4.87 21.15 13.62
N LYS A 312 4.86 22.37 13.07
CA LYS A 312 4.18 22.67 11.79
C LYS A 312 4.77 21.77 10.69
N LYS A 313 3.90 21.29 9.80
CA LYS A 313 4.16 20.29 8.76
C LYS A 313 5.41 20.64 7.93
N ASP A 314 6.32 19.68 7.76
CA ASP A 314 7.34 19.74 6.70
C ASP A 314 6.72 19.31 5.37
N ARG A 315 7.20 19.87 4.25
CA ARG A 315 6.66 19.62 2.89
C ARG A 315 6.69 18.15 2.44
N ASN A 316 7.40 17.27 3.16
CA ASN A 316 7.50 15.83 2.85
C ASN A 316 6.54 14.94 3.66
N ASP A 317 5.69 15.50 4.53
CA ASP A 317 4.70 14.71 5.27
C ASP A 317 3.50 14.37 4.38
N ASN A 318 3.37 13.08 4.03
CA ASN A 318 2.18 12.38 3.50
C ASN A 318 0.90 13.24 3.59
N GLU A 319 0.59 13.97 2.53
CA GLU A 319 -0.46 15.01 2.53
C GLU A 319 -1.86 14.46 2.86
N ALA A 320 -2.04 13.15 2.67
CA ALA A 320 -3.27 12.40 2.88
C ALA A 320 -3.60 12.03 4.33
N SER A 321 -2.62 11.95 5.23
CA SER A 321 -2.95 11.65 6.63
C SER A 321 -3.55 12.90 7.24
N ASN A 322 -4.78 12.78 7.75
CA ASN A 322 -5.44 13.84 8.50
C ASN A 322 -4.43 14.50 9.45
N GLU A 323 -4.35 15.84 9.45
CA GLU A 323 -3.31 16.61 10.15
C GLU A 323 -3.23 16.31 11.67
N ASN A 324 -4.22 15.62 12.20
CA ASN A 324 -4.38 15.26 13.59
C ASN A 324 -4.17 13.77 13.87
N PHE A 325 -3.74 12.98 12.87
CA PHE A 325 -3.51 11.55 13.05
C PHE A 325 -2.22 11.30 13.85
N VAL A 326 -2.36 10.72 15.03
CA VAL A 326 -1.24 10.45 15.95
C VAL A 326 -1.33 9.02 16.44
N CYS A 327 -0.37 8.18 16.05
CA CYS A 327 -0.20 6.82 16.57
C CYS A 327 1.29 6.44 16.58
N LEU A 328 1.63 5.44 17.38
CA LEU A 328 2.88 4.70 17.20
C LEU A 328 2.60 3.58 16.20
N SER A 329 3.38 3.50 15.11
CA SER A 329 3.23 2.45 14.10
C SER A 329 4.59 1.89 13.70
N TRP A 330 4.66 0.58 13.53
CA TRP A 330 5.79 -0.11 12.91
C TRP A 330 5.32 -1.39 12.20
N VAL A 331 6.20 -1.98 11.41
CA VAL A 331 5.97 -3.27 10.74
C VAL A 331 6.79 -4.34 11.42
N PHE A 332 6.19 -5.49 11.68
CA PHE A 332 6.87 -6.69 12.14
C PHE A 332 6.43 -7.86 11.27
N GLU A 333 7.23 -8.93 11.22
CA GLU A 333 6.95 -10.06 10.34
C GLU A 333 6.47 -11.27 11.14
N ILE A 334 5.32 -11.84 10.76
CA ILE A 334 4.79 -13.07 11.37
C ILE A 334 5.09 -14.28 10.48
N PRO A 335 5.39 -15.46 11.07
CA PRO A 335 5.62 -16.67 10.29
C PRO A 335 4.28 -17.26 9.84
N VAL A 336 3.97 -17.17 8.54
CA VAL A 336 2.78 -17.79 7.95
C VAL A 336 3.15 -19.16 7.42
N GLU A 337 2.49 -20.20 7.92
CA GLU A 337 2.71 -21.57 7.48
C GLU A 337 2.18 -21.77 6.06
N VAL A 338 3.00 -22.37 5.20
CA VAL A 338 2.67 -22.68 3.81
C VAL A 338 3.25 -24.02 3.40
N GLU A 339 2.55 -24.70 2.49
CA GLU A 339 3.04 -25.94 1.88
C GLU A 339 3.61 -25.66 0.48
N ILE A 340 4.89 -25.99 0.28
CA ILE A 340 5.56 -25.86 -1.02
C ILE A 340 6.11 -27.23 -1.41
N ASN A 341 5.63 -27.78 -2.53
CA ASN A 341 6.03 -29.10 -3.03
C ASN A 341 5.91 -30.22 -1.97
N GLY A 342 4.83 -30.23 -1.18
CA GLY A 342 4.61 -31.23 -0.13
C GLY A 342 5.42 -31.02 1.15
N LYS A 343 6.19 -29.94 1.26
CA LYS A 343 6.97 -29.60 2.46
C LYS A 343 6.37 -28.38 3.16
N GLN A 344 6.07 -28.54 4.45
CA GLN A 344 5.69 -27.43 5.32
C GLN A 344 6.89 -26.51 5.57
N THR A 345 6.66 -25.21 5.42
CA THR A 345 7.64 -24.15 5.69
C THR A 345 6.92 -22.87 6.11
N PHE A 346 7.67 -21.85 6.50
CA PHE A 346 7.12 -20.53 6.82
C PHE A 346 7.53 -19.50 5.77
N ILE A 347 6.60 -18.59 5.47
CA ILE A 347 6.89 -17.32 4.80
C ILE A 347 6.66 -16.20 5.82
N TYR A 348 7.65 -15.33 5.99
CA TYR A 348 7.54 -14.17 6.86
C TYR A 348 6.69 -13.10 6.19
N TYR A 349 5.57 -12.75 6.83
CA TYR A 349 4.59 -11.82 6.29
C TYR A 349 4.58 -10.49 7.07
N PRO A 350 4.69 -9.34 6.40
CA PRO A 350 4.71 -8.05 7.08
C PRO A 350 3.33 -7.65 7.60
N VAL A 351 3.25 -7.34 8.90
CA VAL A 351 2.05 -6.85 9.58
C VAL A 351 2.33 -5.49 10.19
N GLU A 352 1.41 -4.55 9.99
CA GLU A 352 1.48 -3.24 10.65
C GLU A 352 0.85 -3.31 12.07
N LEU A 353 1.61 -2.96 13.11
CA LEU A 353 1.09 -2.76 14.45
C LEU A 353 0.92 -1.27 14.73
N GLN A 354 -0.29 -0.85 15.08
CA GLN A 354 -0.59 0.53 15.46
C GLN A 354 -1.05 0.60 16.92
N LEU A 355 -0.41 1.45 17.71
CA LEU A 355 -0.76 1.71 19.12
C LEU A 355 -1.21 3.16 19.30
N ALA A 356 -2.27 3.36 20.06
CA ALA A 356 -2.70 4.67 20.54
C ALA A 356 -3.38 4.56 21.91
N ASP A 357 -3.42 5.65 22.67
CA ASP A 357 -4.28 5.77 23.84
C ASP A 357 -5.73 6.11 23.42
N GLU A 358 -6.64 6.12 24.38
CA GLU A 358 -8.06 6.35 24.12
C GLU A 358 -8.34 7.75 23.56
N GLU A 359 -7.65 8.78 24.08
CA GLU A 359 -7.83 10.17 23.64
C GLU A 359 -7.44 10.35 22.17
N ARG A 360 -6.27 9.85 21.76
CA ARG A 360 -5.80 9.97 20.38
C ARG A 360 -6.53 8.99 19.48
N ALA A 361 -6.90 7.79 19.94
CA ALA A 361 -7.75 6.87 19.17
C ALA A 361 -9.08 7.54 18.77
N LYS A 362 -9.75 8.22 19.72
CA LYS A 362 -10.97 9.01 19.44
C LYS A 362 -10.72 10.12 18.42
N ARG A 363 -9.60 10.86 18.53
CA ARG A 363 -9.20 11.90 17.56
C ARG A 363 -8.88 11.33 16.17
N ASN A 364 -8.22 10.18 16.14
CA ASN A 364 -7.92 9.41 14.94
C ASN A 364 -9.16 8.78 14.34
N GLY A 365 -10.36 8.94 14.93
CA GLY A 365 -11.60 8.33 14.46
C GLY A 365 -11.67 6.81 14.66
N TRP A 366 -10.81 6.22 15.48
CA TRP A 366 -10.90 4.80 15.85
C TRP A 366 -12.01 4.65 16.89
N ARG A 367 -13.26 4.39 16.44
CA ARG A 367 -14.40 4.17 17.34
C ARG A 367 -14.89 2.73 17.29
N LYS A 368 -14.98 2.07 18.45
CA LYS A 368 -15.75 0.82 18.61
C LYS A 368 -17.24 1.21 18.59
N SER A 369 -17.99 0.82 17.55
CA SER A 369 -19.44 0.67 17.69
C SER A 369 -19.75 -0.82 17.78
N ALA A 370 -20.87 -1.17 18.40
CA ALA A 370 -21.24 -2.54 18.76
C ALA A 370 -21.26 -3.54 17.57
N GLU A 371 -21.29 -3.05 16.32
CA GLU A 371 -21.34 -3.92 15.13
C GLU A 371 -20.37 -3.52 14.00
N LYS A 372 -19.79 -2.32 14.01
CA LYS A 372 -18.79 -1.86 13.02
C LYS A 372 -17.96 -0.70 13.56
N ILE A 373 -16.65 -0.72 13.34
CA ILE A 373 -15.81 0.47 13.56
C ILE A 373 -16.08 1.42 12.38
N THR A 374 -16.76 2.54 12.64
CA THR A 374 -16.89 3.63 11.66
C THR A 374 -15.71 4.58 11.85
N GLU A 375 -14.85 4.63 10.84
CA GLU A 375 -13.64 5.44 10.86
C GLU A 375 -13.91 6.79 10.15
N ALA A 376 -14.58 7.75 10.79
CA ALA A 376 -14.93 9.04 10.13
C ALA A 376 -13.70 9.83 9.60
N SER A 377 -12.53 9.59 10.17
CA SER A 377 -11.23 10.08 9.69
C SER A 377 -10.67 9.26 8.51
N HIS A 378 -11.01 7.98 8.44
CA HIS A 378 -10.69 7.10 7.31
C HIS A 378 -11.62 7.39 6.14
N ASP A 379 -12.87 7.77 6.37
CA ASP A 379 -13.77 8.22 5.31
C ASP A 379 -13.17 9.45 4.62
N LYS A 380 -12.66 10.42 5.39
CA LYS A 380 -11.89 11.56 4.85
C LYS A 380 -10.57 11.15 4.18
N TYR A 381 -9.91 10.12 4.69
CA TYR A 381 -8.68 9.59 4.08
C TYR A 381 -8.96 8.89 2.75
N GLU A 382 -10.00 8.07 2.67
CA GLU A 382 -10.47 7.39 1.47
C GLU A 382 -11.03 8.42 0.47
N GLU A 383 -11.70 9.47 0.96
CA GLU A 383 -12.09 10.63 0.15
C GLU A 383 -10.85 11.35 -0.42
N GLY A 384 -9.80 11.54 0.38
CA GLY A 384 -8.52 12.05 -0.08
C GLY A 384 -7.82 11.13 -1.09
N ILE A 385 -7.93 9.80 -0.93
CA ILE A 385 -7.49 8.83 -1.93
C ILE A 385 -8.27 9.02 -3.22
N LEU A 386 -9.60 9.06 -3.15
CA LEU A 386 -10.48 9.25 -4.31
C LEU A 386 -10.17 10.57 -5.02
N CYS A 387 -9.97 11.66 -4.29
CA CYS A 387 -9.57 12.95 -4.85
C CYS A 387 -8.23 12.84 -5.62
N ARG A 388 -7.22 12.16 -5.07
CA ARG A 388 -5.95 11.91 -5.78
C ARG A 388 -6.11 11.02 -7.00
N VAL A 389 -6.95 9.99 -6.92
CA VAL A 389 -7.28 9.16 -8.08
C VAL A 389 -7.92 10.02 -9.16
N GLY A 390 -8.89 10.87 -8.82
CA GLY A 390 -9.50 11.83 -9.76
C GLY A 390 -8.49 12.81 -10.37
N ALA A 391 -7.59 13.36 -9.56
CA ALA A 391 -6.52 14.25 -10.03
C ALA A 391 -5.56 13.53 -10.99
N ARG A 392 -5.23 12.27 -10.74
CA ARG A 392 -4.36 11.47 -11.63
C ARG A 392 -5.06 11.05 -12.91
N VAL A 393 -6.33 10.68 -12.82
CA VAL A 393 -7.15 10.43 -14.00
C VAL A 393 -7.15 11.68 -14.89
N ARG A 394 -7.34 12.87 -14.30
CA ARG A 394 -7.25 14.15 -15.01
C ARG A 394 -5.86 14.41 -15.62
N ALA A 395 -4.79 14.18 -14.86
CA ALA A 395 -3.42 14.39 -15.35
C ALA A 395 -3.08 13.43 -16.51
N ALA A 396 -3.55 12.19 -16.48
CA ALA A 396 -3.39 11.25 -17.58
C ALA A 396 -4.14 11.75 -18.83
N VAL A 397 -5.35 12.26 -18.66
CA VAL A 397 -6.14 12.88 -19.71
C VAL A 397 -5.43 14.07 -20.36
N ASP A 398 -4.90 14.99 -19.55
CA ASP A 398 -4.23 16.19 -20.04
C ASP A 398 -2.97 15.85 -20.88
N ARG A 399 -2.23 14.81 -20.47
CA ARG A 399 -1.07 14.30 -21.22
C ARG A 399 -1.45 13.73 -22.59
N ILE A 400 -2.47 12.87 -22.64
CA ILE A 400 -2.96 12.29 -23.90
C ILE A 400 -3.39 13.40 -24.86
N MET A 401 -4.12 14.41 -24.36
CA MET A 401 -4.55 15.55 -25.19
C MET A 401 -3.38 16.39 -25.72
N ALA A 402 -2.28 16.49 -24.97
CA ALA A 402 -1.08 17.19 -25.41
C ALA A 402 -0.34 16.42 -26.51
N GLU A 403 -0.28 15.08 -26.43
CA GLU A 403 0.33 14.24 -27.46
C GLU A 403 -0.47 14.22 -28.77
N ILE A 404 -1.80 14.08 -28.70
CA ILE A 404 -2.66 14.14 -29.90
C ILE A 404 -2.44 15.45 -30.67
N LYS A 405 -2.38 16.59 -29.96
CA LYS A 405 -2.13 17.90 -30.57
C LYS A 405 -0.74 18.05 -31.21
N ASN A 406 0.22 17.22 -30.84
CA ASN A 406 1.57 17.21 -31.42
C ASN A 406 1.68 16.26 -32.62
N VAL A 407 0.77 15.29 -32.76
CA VAL A 407 0.70 14.38 -33.93
C VAL A 407 -0.03 15.03 -35.11
N ASP A 408 -0.94 15.98 -34.84
CA ASP A 408 -1.67 16.75 -35.86
C ASP A 408 -0.90 17.99 -36.39
N LYS A 409 0.36 18.18 -35.98
CA LYS A 409 1.29 19.20 -36.48
C LYS A 409 2.44 18.54 -37.23
#